data_AF-A0A964AVZ2-F1
#
_entry.id   AF-A0A964AVZ2-F1
#
_cell.length_a   1.000
_cell.length_b   1.000
_cell.length_c   1.000
_cell.angle_alpha   90.00
_cell.angle_beta   90.00
_cell.angle_gamma   90.00
#
_symmetry.space_group_name_H-M   'P 1'
#
loop_
_entity.id
_entity.type
_entity.pdbx_description
1 polymer ?
#
loop_
_entity_poly.entity_id
_entity_poly.type
_entity_poly.pdbx_seq_one_letter_code
_entity_poly.pdbx_strand_id
1 'polypeptide(L)'
;MLSTGAVDRNSATYFNTTLSVSNGGTGLSSYTTGDLLYASGATTISKLAAVASGSCLISNGVGAAPSWGSCGTGFVQLAPASAQTDSYQ
;
A
#
# COMPACT_ATOMS: atom_id res chain seq x y z
N MET A 1 19.71 4.85 -42.94
CA MET A 1 19.17 3.57 -42.44
C MET A 1 18.51 3.86 -41.10
N LEU A 2 17.22 4.17 -41.13
CA LEU A 2 16.47 4.64 -39.97
C LEU A 2 14.98 4.36 -40.23
N SER A 3 14.25 3.64 -39.39
CA SER A 3 14.66 2.38 -38.74
C SER A 3 13.76 1.31 -39.37
N THR A 4 14.30 0.24 -39.95
CA THR A 4 13.48 -0.75 -40.64
C THR A 4 12.80 -1.67 -39.62
N GLY A 5 11.61 -1.23 -39.20
CA GLY A 5 10.56 -1.99 -38.52
C GLY A 5 9.55 -1.05 -37.86
N ALA A 6 8.25 -1.23 -38.09
CA ALA A 6 7.22 -0.52 -37.33
C ALA A 6 7.24 -1.03 -35.87
N VAL A 7 7.40 -0.15 -34.88
CA VAL A 7 7.22 -0.49 -33.45
C VAL A 7 5.74 -0.76 -33.22
N ASP A 8 5.38 -1.97 -32.79
CA ASP A 8 3.98 -2.28 -32.54
C ASP A 8 3.65 -1.97 -31.05
N ARG A 9 2.78 -0.97 -30.83
CA ARG A 9 2.47 -0.35 -29.52
C ARG A 9 1.20 -0.85 -28.87
N ASN A 10 0.54 -1.78 -29.53
CA ASN A 10 -0.72 -2.37 -29.13
C ASN A 10 -0.81 -3.82 -29.59
N SER A 11 0.27 -4.32 -30.16
CA SER A 11 0.57 -5.71 -30.20
C SER A 11 0.14 -6.30 -28.88
N ALA A 12 -0.73 -7.28 -28.92
CA ALA A 12 -0.84 -8.21 -27.80
C ALA A 12 0.54 -8.84 -27.47
N THR A 13 1.50 -8.66 -28.39
CA THR A 13 2.92 -8.98 -28.35
C THR A 13 3.84 -7.87 -27.76
N TYR A 14 3.35 -6.67 -27.42
CA TYR A 14 4.15 -5.48 -27.05
C TYR A 14 3.42 -4.55 -26.04
N PHE A 15 2.09 -4.39 -26.08
CA PHE A 15 1.28 -3.63 -25.09
C PHE A 15 -0.20 -4.10 -25.02
N ASN A 16 -0.50 -5.06 -24.14
CA ASN A 16 -1.86 -5.47 -23.77
C ASN A 16 -2.23 -5.18 -22.30
N THR A 17 -1.56 -4.17 -21.71
CA THR A 17 -1.87 -3.44 -20.45
C THR A 17 -1.56 -4.21 -19.13
N THR A 18 -1.08 -3.64 -18.03
CA THR A 18 -1.44 -2.32 -17.48
C THR A 18 -0.46 -1.20 -17.75
N LEU A 19 -1.07 -0.06 -18.02
CA LEU A 19 -0.46 1.24 -18.17
C LEU A 19 -0.30 1.87 -16.77
N SER A 20 0.28 3.06 -16.67
CA SER A 20 0.60 3.67 -15.36
C SER A 20 -0.74 4.17 -14.92
N VAL A 21 -0.78 4.86 -13.81
CA VAL A 21 -1.94 5.74 -13.63
C VAL A 21 -2.15 6.59 -14.90
N SER A 22 -1.05 6.91 -15.59
CA SER A 22 -1.00 7.60 -16.87
C SER A 22 -0.29 6.88 -18.08
N ASN A 23 0.45 5.75 -17.97
CA ASN A 23 1.36 5.12 -19.00
C ASN A 23 1.94 3.65 -18.81
N GLY A 24 2.64 3.20 -17.75
CA GLY A 24 2.81 1.73 -17.37
C GLY A 24 2.67 1.24 -15.90
N GLY A 25 2.08 0.06 -15.56
CA GLY A 25 2.49 -0.83 -14.44
C GLY A 25 1.48 -1.50 -13.47
N THR A 26 0.46 -0.81 -12.92
CA THR A 26 -0.13 -1.19 -11.61
C THR A 26 -1.50 -1.86 -11.63
N GLY A 27 -2.11 -2.07 -12.77
CA GLY A 27 -3.53 -2.43 -12.84
C GLY A 27 -4.51 -1.26 -12.68
N LEU A 28 -4.05 -0.06 -12.31
CA LEU A 28 -4.90 0.98 -11.74
C LEU A 28 -4.86 2.29 -12.54
N SER A 29 -6.04 2.83 -12.84
CA SER A 29 -6.20 4.02 -13.70
C SER A 29 -6.16 5.36 -12.95
N SER A 30 -6.39 5.38 -11.63
CA SER A 30 -6.39 6.63 -10.84
C SER A 30 -6.33 6.38 -9.34
N TYR A 31 -5.80 7.37 -8.62
CA TYR A 31 -5.77 7.43 -7.16
C TYR A 31 -6.30 8.78 -6.68
N THR A 32 -6.93 8.78 -5.52
CA THR A 32 -7.22 10.01 -4.79
C THR A 32 -6.13 10.30 -3.78
N THR A 33 -5.93 11.58 -3.48
CA THR A 33 -4.97 11.99 -2.45
C THR A 33 -5.35 11.33 -1.12
N GLY A 34 -4.40 10.58 -0.55
CA GLY A 34 -4.59 9.83 0.69
C GLY A 34 -4.91 8.34 0.51
N ASP A 35 -5.11 7.85 -0.72
CA ASP A 35 -5.25 6.42 -0.98
C ASP A 35 -3.95 5.68 -0.65
N LEU A 36 -4.07 4.46 -0.13
CA LEU A 36 -2.95 3.56 0.12
C LEU A 36 -2.93 2.44 -0.94
N LEU A 37 -1.80 2.25 -1.61
CA LEU A 37 -1.62 1.13 -2.54
C LEU A 37 -1.12 -0.10 -1.80
N TYR A 38 -1.73 -1.25 -2.05
CA TYR A 38 -1.37 -2.52 -1.44
C TYR A 38 -1.44 -3.67 -2.46
N ALA A 39 -0.67 -4.73 -2.23
CA ALA A 39 -0.77 -5.95 -3.02
C ALA A 39 -2.02 -6.75 -2.62
N SER A 40 -2.97 -6.88 -3.53
CA SER A 40 -4.16 -7.72 -3.35
C SER A 40 -3.96 -9.15 -3.87
N GLY A 41 -2.88 -9.37 -4.61
CA GLY A 41 -2.43 -10.68 -5.07
C GLY A 41 -0.96 -10.62 -5.48
N ALA A 42 -0.39 -11.78 -5.84
CA ALA A 42 1.03 -11.91 -6.17
C ALA A 42 1.51 -10.99 -7.31
N THR A 43 0.60 -10.64 -8.22
CA THR A 43 0.87 -9.79 -9.40
C THR A 43 -0.11 -8.63 -9.52
N THR A 44 -0.88 -8.35 -8.47
CA THR A 44 -2.01 -7.40 -8.53
C THR A 44 -1.88 -6.38 -7.41
N ILE A 45 -1.91 -5.10 -7.80
CA ILE A 45 -2.00 -3.98 -6.87
C ILE A 45 -3.45 -3.50 -6.84
N SER A 46 -3.93 -3.22 -5.63
CA SER A 46 -5.20 -2.55 -5.37
C SER A 46 -4.95 -1.30 -4.54
N LYS A 47 -5.97 -0.46 -4.42
CA LYS A 47 -5.98 0.70 -3.53
C LYS A 47 -6.95 0.52 -2.38
N LEU A 48 -6.57 1.03 -1.22
CA LEU A 48 -7.41 1.20 -0.04
C LEU A 48 -7.68 2.70 0.09
N ALA A 49 -8.95 3.07 0.04
CA ALA A 49 -9.35 4.48 0.07
C ALA A 49 -8.91 5.17 1.37
N ALA A 50 -8.59 6.45 1.28
CA ALA A 50 -8.37 7.27 2.46
C ALA A 50 -9.64 7.32 3.34
N VAL A 51 -9.45 7.45 4.65
CA VAL A 51 -10.54 7.58 5.63
C VAL A 51 -10.31 8.79 6.53
N ALA A 52 -11.22 9.03 7.47
CA ALA A 52 -11.08 10.09 8.45
C ALA A 52 -9.76 9.97 9.25
N SER A 53 -9.18 11.13 9.57
CA SER A 53 -8.00 11.23 10.42
C SER A 53 -8.22 10.51 11.76
N GLY A 54 -7.17 9.87 12.27
CA GLY A 54 -7.23 9.10 13.52
C GLY A 54 -7.53 7.61 13.33
N SER A 55 -7.65 7.14 12.08
CA SER A 55 -7.74 5.72 11.77
C SER A 55 -6.35 5.08 11.65
N CYS A 56 -6.22 3.84 12.13
CA CYS A 56 -5.00 3.05 12.01
C CYS A 56 -5.12 2.03 10.88
N LEU A 57 -4.00 1.79 10.18
CA LEU A 57 -3.88 0.69 9.23
C LEU A 57 -3.68 -0.61 10.01
N ILE A 58 -4.57 -1.57 9.77
CA ILE A 58 -4.59 -2.86 10.43
C ILE A 58 -4.11 -3.93 9.45
N SER A 59 -3.10 -4.69 9.85
CA SER A 59 -2.71 -5.92 9.17
C SER A 59 -3.71 -7.01 9.52
N ASN A 60 -4.37 -7.57 8.51
CA ASN A 60 -5.34 -8.66 8.69
C ASN A 60 -4.69 -10.05 8.65
N GLY A 61 -3.36 -10.11 8.75
CA GLY A 61 -2.59 -11.36 8.68
C GLY A 61 -2.11 -11.69 7.26
N VAL A 62 -1.38 -12.80 7.15
CA VAL A 62 -0.73 -13.22 5.89
C VAL A 62 -1.79 -13.52 4.83
N GLY A 63 -1.63 -12.93 3.63
CA GLY A 63 -2.51 -13.15 2.49
C GLY A 63 -3.84 -12.38 2.51
N ALA A 64 -4.07 -11.54 3.54
CA ALA A 64 -5.25 -10.70 3.62
C ALA A 64 -4.93 -9.25 3.28
N ALA A 65 -5.85 -8.58 2.59
CA ALA A 65 -5.75 -7.15 2.33
C ALA A 65 -5.73 -6.37 3.66
N PRO A 66 -4.95 -5.29 3.80
CA PRO A 66 -5.03 -4.42 4.96
C PRO A 66 -6.35 -3.66 4.99
N SER A 67 -6.76 -3.21 6.18
CA SER A 67 -7.96 -2.40 6.37
C SER A 67 -7.70 -1.23 7.30
N TRP A 68 -8.54 -0.19 7.20
CA TRP A 68 -8.58 0.86 8.21
C TRP A 68 -9.45 0.43 9.38
N GLY A 69 -9.06 0.79 10.59
CA GLY A 69 -9.89 0.65 11.78
C GLY A 69 -9.40 1.50 12.94
N SER A 70 -10.00 1.29 14.10
CA SER A 70 -9.59 1.98 15.33
C SER A 70 -8.15 1.59 15.70
N CYS A 71 -7.35 2.58 16.09
CA CYS A 71 -6.07 2.32 16.70
C CYS A 71 -6.27 1.53 17.98
N GLY A 72 -5.71 0.32 18.05
CA GLY A 72 -5.68 -0.44 19.29
C GLY A 72 -5.02 0.42 20.36
N THR A 73 -5.67 0.60 21.51
CA THR A 73 -5.14 1.36 22.66
C THR A 73 -4.05 0.56 23.40
N GLY A 74 -3.29 -0.25 22.68
CA GLY A 74 -2.35 -1.24 23.20
C GLY A 74 -0.99 -0.68 23.62
N PHE A 75 -0.84 0.65 23.72
CA PHE A 75 0.19 1.14 24.61
C PHE A 75 -0.28 0.81 26.03
N VAL A 76 0.45 -0.07 26.70
CA VAL A 76 0.42 -0.06 28.15
C VAL A 76 0.88 1.34 28.53
N GLN A 77 -0.04 2.19 29.00
CA GLN A 77 0.34 3.37 29.76
C GLN A 77 1.06 2.81 30.98
N LEU A 78 2.38 2.66 30.88
CA LEU A 78 3.23 2.59 32.05
C LEU A 78 2.83 3.83 32.84
N ALA A 79 2.32 3.66 34.06
CA ALA A 79 2.07 4.78 34.95
C ALA A 79 3.31 5.70 34.89
N PRO A 80 3.14 7.05 34.87
CA PRO A 80 4.26 7.97 34.76
C PRO A 80 5.32 7.51 35.73
N ALA A 81 6.51 7.15 35.21
CA ALA A 81 7.51 6.35 35.90
C ALA A 81 7.48 6.60 37.41
N SER A 82 6.84 5.71 38.18
CA SER A 82 7.24 5.61 39.58
C SER A 82 8.70 5.24 39.48
N ALA A 83 9.58 6.20 39.79
CA ALA A 83 11.01 6.11 39.55
C ALA A 83 11.47 4.67 39.76
N GLN A 84 11.93 4.01 38.69
CA GLN A 84 12.52 2.69 38.81
C GLN A 84 13.83 2.90 39.56
N THR A 85 13.76 2.92 40.89
CA THR A 85 14.91 2.83 41.77
C THR A 85 15.39 1.40 41.66
N ASP A 86 16.28 1.17 40.70
CA ASP A 86 17.07 -0.03 40.62
C ASP A 86 17.99 -0.07 41.84
N SER A 87 17.54 -0.71 42.91
CA SER A 87 18.34 -0.94 44.10
C SER A 87 19.25 -2.13 43.84
N TYR A 88 20.48 -1.83 43.43
CA TYR A 88 21.60 -2.77 43.48
C TYR A 88 21.85 -3.14 44.95
N GLN A 89 21.43 -4.35 45.33
CA GLN A 89 21.93 -5.08 46.49
C GLN A 89 22.55 -6.38 45.96
#